data_AF-A0A665T0C3-F1
#
_entry.id   AF-A0A665T0C3-F1
#
_cell.length_a   1.000
_cell.length_b   1.000
_cell.length_c   1.000
_cell.angle_alpha   90.00
_cell.angle_beta   90.00
_cell.angle_gamma   90.00
#
_symmetry.space_group_name_H-M   'P 1'
#
loop_
_entity.id
_entity.type
_entity.pdbx_description
1 polymer ?
#
loop_
_entity_poly.entity_id
_entity_poly.type
_entity_poly.pdbx_seq_one_letter_code
_entity_poly.pdbx_strand_id
1 'polypeptide(L)'
;MAARGRGRGRRMMSFSVDAVGISRGDSFPPSMQQPTPAFPAMEQKPLPLAGGEEAEYLLALKQEFRGAMRSLPYFIQPVAAHRDVERYSDKYHSGEQTERLLDWTPDWSRFPKELRARKKQTAGSSFIVRVESQQKKKRVRDKQEVMLKLQVKKQTMVNSKHE
;
A
#
# COMPACT_ATOMS: atom_id res chain seq x y z
N MET A 1 -28.23 -12.24 -72.44
CA MET A 1 -28.44 -11.02 -71.62
C MET A 1 -27.19 -10.77 -70.79
N ALA A 2 -26.70 -9.53 -70.80
CA ALA A 2 -25.44 -9.13 -70.19
C ALA A 2 -25.51 -9.09 -68.65
N ALA A 3 -24.64 -9.83 -67.97
CA ALA A 3 -24.33 -9.64 -66.56
C ALA A 3 -22.99 -8.91 -66.46
N ARG A 4 -23.08 -7.57 -66.44
CA ARG A 4 -21.97 -6.64 -66.23
C ARG A 4 -21.53 -6.74 -64.76
N GLY A 5 -20.62 -7.67 -64.47
CA GLY A 5 -20.02 -7.85 -63.14
C GLY A 5 -19.13 -6.67 -62.76
N ARG A 6 -19.72 -5.63 -62.18
CA ARG A 6 -19.03 -4.46 -61.62
C ARG A 6 -18.02 -4.92 -60.55
N GLY A 7 -16.74 -4.69 -60.80
CA GLY A 7 -15.68 -4.80 -59.81
C GLY A 7 -16.01 -4.00 -58.55
N ARG A 8 -16.34 -4.70 -57.47
CA ARG A 8 -16.51 -4.13 -56.14
C ARG A 8 -15.13 -3.94 -55.50
N GLY A 9 -14.87 -2.76 -54.93
CA GLY A 9 -13.86 -2.56 -53.89
C GLY A 9 -12.50 -1.95 -54.30
N ARG A 10 -11.96 -2.21 -55.50
CA ARG A 10 -10.57 -1.78 -55.83
C ARG A 10 -10.33 -0.25 -55.87
N ARG A 11 -11.39 0.56 -55.92
CA ARG A 11 -11.34 2.03 -55.96
C ARG A 11 -11.57 2.71 -54.59
N MET A 12 -11.69 1.94 -53.51
CA MET A 12 -12.01 2.48 -52.18
C MET A 12 -10.76 2.81 -51.33
N MET A 13 -9.55 2.54 -51.83
CA MET A 13 -8.30 2.88 -51.15
C MET A 13 -7.74 4.19 -51.70
N SER A 14 -7.27 5.06 -50.81
CA SER A 14 -6.69 6.37 -51.16
C SER A 14 -5.28 6.30 -51.76
N PHE A 15 -4.70 5.11 -51.86
CA PHE A 15 -3.33 4.88 -52.35
C PHE A 15 -3.30 3.83 -53.47
N SER A 16 -2.23 3.85 -54.28
CA SER A 16 -2.00 2.90 -55.38
C SER A 16 -1.60 1.52 -54.86
N VAL A 17 -2.49 0.54 -55.01
CA VAL A 17 -2.30 -0.86 -54.60
C VAL A 17 -1.11 -1.54 -55.30
N ASP A 18 -0.82 -1.15 -56.54
CA ASP A 18 0.30 -1.68 -57.35
C ASP A 18 1.68 -1.27 -56.78
N ALA A 19 1.78 -0.08 -56.18
CA ALA A 19 3.00 0.38 -55.52
C ALA A 19 3.30 -0.38 -54.21
N VAL A 20 2.29 -1.07 -53.66
CA VAL A 20 2.42 -1.94 -52.47
C VAL A 20 2.73 -3.40 -52.89
N GLY A 21 2.93 -3.65 -54.19
CA GLY A 21 3.32 -4.96 -54.72
C GLY A 21 2.16 -5.94 -54.88
N ILE A 22 0.91 -5.47 -54.84
CA ILE A 22 -0.29 -6.29 -55.13
C ILE A 22 -0.73 -5.99 -56.56
N SER A 23 -0.30 -6.82 -57.50
CA SER A 23 -0.55 -6.64 -58.92
C SER A 23 -2.01 -6.97 -59.28
N ARG A 24 -2.40 -6.74 -60.54
CA ARG A 24 -3.76 -7.06 -61.03
C ARG A 24 -3.91 -8.58 -61.20
N GLY A 25 -4.50 -9.22 -60.20
CA GLY A 25 -4.74 -10.67 -60.19
C GLY A 25 -4.31 -11.35 -58.90
N ASP A 26 -3.46 -10.68 -58.12
CA ASP A 26 -2.98 -11.20 -56.83
C ASP A 26 -4.09 -11.18 -55.76
N SER A 27 -4.10 -12.22 -54.93
CA SER A 27 -5.02 -12.34 -53.81
C SER A 27 -4.65 -11.35 -52.71
N PHE A 28 -5.64 -10.59 -52.24
CA PHE A 28 -5.48 -9.78 -51.04
C PHE A 28 -5.42 -10.69 -49.81
N PRO A 29 -4.71 -10.28 -48.75
CA PRO A 29 -4.76 -11.01 -47.49
C PRO A 29 -6.21 -11.14 -47.02
N PRO A 30 -6.60 -12.30 -46.47
CA PRO A 30 -7.97 -12.52 -46.02
C PRO A 30 -8.33 -11.50 -44.93
N SER A 31 -9.56 -10.99 -44.98
CA SER A 31 -10.07 -10.13 -43.92
C SER A 31 -10.17 -10.93 -42.62
N MET A 32 -9.47 -10.50 -41.57
CA MET A 32 -9.57 -11.12 -40.25
C MET A 32 -10.98 -10.91 -39.69
N GLN A 33 -11.73 -12.00 -39.48
CA GLN A 33 -13.10 -11.94 -38.96
C GLN A 33 -13.16 -11.84 -37.44
N GLN A 34 -12.12 -12.31 -36.74
CA GLN A 34 -12.04 -12.33 -35.30
C GLN A 34 -10.64 -11.88 -34.85
N PRO A 35 -10.54 -11.21 -33.69
CA PRO A 35 -9.24 -10.87 -33.12
C PRO A 35 -8.49 -12.15 -32.75
N THR A 36 -7.16 -12.13 -32.89
CA THR A 36 -6.30 -13.23 -32.45
C THR A 36 -6.53 -13.49 -30.97
N PRO A 37 -6.61 -14.77 -30.54
CA PRO A 37 -6.83 -15.09 -29.13
C PRO A 37 -5.70 -14.55 -28.25
N ALA A 38 -6.01 -14.23 -26.99
CA ALA A 38 -5.04 -13.72 -26.01
C ALA A 38 -3.88 -14.69 -25.74
N PHE A 39 -4.13 -15.99 -25.88
CA PHE A 39 -3.14 -17.06 -25.72
C PHE A 39 -3.08 -17.91 -27.00
N PRO A 40 -2.18 -17.59 -27.94
CA PRO A 40 -1.96 -18.43 -29.12
C PRO A 40 -1.39 -19.79 -28.71
N ALA A 41 -1.71 -20.84 -29.48
CA ALA A 41 -1.17 -22.17 -29.23
C ALA A 41 0.35 -22.16 -29.43
N MET A 42 1.08 -22.73 -28.47
CA MET A 42 2.54 -22.85 -28.53
C MET A 42 2.94 -24.17 -29.17
N GLU A 43 3.84 -24.12 -30.15
CA GLU A 43 4.42 -25.31 -30.79
C GLU A 43 5.35 -26.09 -29.84
N GLN A 44 5.99 -25.39 -28.89
CA GLN A 44 6.95 -25.97 -27.96
C GLN A 44 6.51 -25.77 -26.51
N LYS A 45 6.60 -26.86 -25.73
CA LYS A 45 6.33 -26.84 -24.29
C LYS A 45 7.59 -26.51 -23.50
N PRO A 46 7.49 -25.87 -22.33
CA PRO A 46 8.63 -25.63 -21.46
C PRO A 46 9.25 -26.94 -20.98
N LEU A 47 10.55 -26.91 -20.67
CA LEU A 47 11.27 -28.05 -20.13
C LEU A 47 10.73 -28.46 -18.75
N PRO A 48 10.78 -29.76 -18.40
CA PRO A 48 10.42 -30.23 -17.07
C PRO A 48 11.38 -29.65 -16.01
N LEU A 49 10.89 -29.55 -14.77
CA LEU A 49 11.71 -29.07 -13.66
C LEU A 49 12.84 -30.06 -13.34
N ALA A 50 13.98 -29.53 -12.92
CA ALA A 50 15.09 -30.35 -12.42
C ALA A 50 14.66 -31.07 -11.13
N GLY A 51 14.88 -32.38 -11.08
CA GLY A 51 14.63 -33.22 -9.91
C GLY A 51 15.91 -33.55 -9.15
N GLY A 52 15.76 -34.18 -7.98
CA GLY A 52 16.86 -34.65 -7.14
C GLY A 52 16.87 -34.01 -5.76
N GLU A 53 17.58 -34.65 -4.82
CA GLU A 53 17.66 -34.23 -3.42
C GLU A 53 18.22 -32.81 -3.25
N GLU A 54 19.22 -32.43 -4.03
CA GLU A 54 19.81 -31.07 -3.99
C GLU A 54 18.79 -29.99 -4.36
N ALA A 55 17.99 -30.22 -5.41
CA ALA A 55 16.97 -29.28 -5.85
C ALA A 55 15.85 -29.14 -4.82
N GLU A 56 15.46 -30.23 -4.17
CA GLU A 56 14.48 -30.25 -3.08
C GLU A 56 15.00 -29.54 -1.83
N TYR A 57 16.26 -29.76 -1.47
CA TYR A 57 16.91 -29.08 -0.35
C TYR A 57 16.95 -27.56 -0.56
N LEU A 58 17.39 -27.10 -1.74
CA LEU A 58 17.42 -25.67 -2.06
C LEU A 58 16.01 -25.06 -2.08
N LEU A 59 15.00 -25.81 -2.53
CA LEU A 59 13.61 -25.38 -2.50
C LEU A 59 13.09 -25.21 -1.07
N ALA A 60 13.39 -26.16 -0.17
CA ALA A 60 13.05 -26.05 1.24
C ALA A 60 13.76 -24.85 1.89
N LEU A 61 15.07 -24.71 1.67
CA LEU A 61 15.87 -23.59 2.18
C LEU A 61 15.34 -22.24 1.71
N LYS A 62 14.97 -22.13 0.43
CA LYS A 62 14.33 -20.91 -0.12
C LYS A 62 13.03 -20.58 0.62
N GLN A 63 12.22 -21.58 0.96
CA GLN A 63 10.97 -21.36 1.70
C GLN A 63 11.23 -20.87 3.11
N GLU A 64 12.15 -21.49 3.83
CA GLU A 64 12.56 -21.07 5.18
C GLU A 64 13.11 -19.65 5.19
N PHE A 65 13.94 -19.31 4.21
CA PHE A 65 14.51 -17.97 4.07
C PHE A 65 13.44 -16.89 3.94
N ARG A 66 12.31 -17.18 3.27
CA ARG A 66 11.17 -16.23 3.21
C ARG A 66 10.57 -15.96 4.59
N GLY A 67 10.52 -16.97 5.46
CA GLY A 67 10.06 -16.84 6.84
C GLY A 67 11.04 -16.02 7.69
N ALA A 68 12.32 -16.40 7.65
CA ALA A 68 13.39 -15.73 8.38
C ALA A 68 13.52 -14.25 7.98
N MET A 69 13.44 -13.94 6.68
CA MET A 69 13.51 -12.55 6.20
C MET A 69 12.37 -11.68 6.70
N ARG A 70 11.18 -12.24 7.00
CA ARG A 70 10.03 -11.49 7.54
C ARG A 70 10.11 -11.25 9.04
N SER A 71 10.87 -12.06 9.79
CA SER A 71 11.08 -11.86 11.22
C SER A 71 12.22 -10.90 11.54
N LEU A 72 13.14 -10.71 10.60
CA LEU A 72 14.25 -9.78 10.72
C LEU A 72 13.80 -8.29 10.75
N PRO A 73 14.56 -7.41 11.41
CA PRO A 73 14.24 -5.98 11.51
C PRO A 73 14.39 -5.23 10.17
N TYR A 74 15.04 -5.87 9.18
CA TYR A 74 15.14 -5.38 7.81
C TYR A 74 13.80 -5.40 7.05
N PHE A 75 12.80 -6.12 7.57
CA PHE A 75 11.46 -6.19 6.98
C PHE A 75 10.60 -5.01 7.42
N ILE A 76 10.77 -3.89 6.74
CA ILE A 76 9.99 -2.67 6.99
C ILE A 76 8.55 -2.89 6.51
N GLN A 77 7.61 -2.98 7.45
CA GLN A 77 6.18 -3.06 7.13
C GLN A 77 5.63 -1.67 6.81
N PRO A 78 4.68 -1.56 5.86
CA PRO A 78 3.99 -0.30 5.63
C PRO A 78 3.28 0.13 6.91
N VAL A 79 3.30 1.43 7.18
CA VAL A 79 2.61 2.00 8.34
C VAL A 79 1.12 1.66 8.24
N ALA A 80 0.58 1.02 9.27
CA ALA A 80 -0.83 0.69 9.32
C ALA A 80 -1.68 1.97 9.19
N ALA A 81 -2.75 1.90 8.40
CA ALA A 81 -3.69 3.00 8.28
C ALA A 81 -4.26 3.36 9.66
N HIS A 82 -4.54 4.66 9.85
CA HIS A 82 -5.18 5.14 11.06
C HIS A 82 -6.53 4.42 11.22
N ARG A 83 -6.77 3.84 12.41
CA ARG A 83 -8.04 3.17 12.70
C ARG A 83 -9.15 4.19 12.82
N ASP A 84 -10.34 3.86 12.35
CA ASP A 84 -11.49 4.79 12.36
C ASP A 84 -11.93 5.20 13.77
N VAL A 85 -11.71 4.32 14.76
CA VAL A 85 -12.13 4.52 16.15
C VAL A 85 -11.03 4.08 17.09
N GLU A 86 -10.69 4.94 18.04
CA GLU A 86 -9.79 4.62 19.15
C GLU A 86 -10.47 3.64 20.11
N ARG A 87 -9.84 2.51 20.40
CA ARG A 87 -10.38 1.50 21.32
C ARG A 87 -9.49 1.35 22.53
N TYR A 88 -10.09 1.12 23.70
CA TYR A 88 -9.33 0.82 24.91
C TYR A 88 -8.43 -0.43 24.75
N SER A 89 -8.80 -1.35 23.85
CA SER A 89 -7.97 -2.52 23.49
C SER A 89 -6.60 -2.14 22.92
N ASP A 90 -6.47 -0.99 22.25
CA ASP A 90 -5.22 -0.58 21.58
C ASP A 90 -4.07 -0.34 22.59
N LYS A 91 -4.43 -0.08 23.86
CA LYS A 91 -3.48 0.00 24.99
C LYS A 91 -2.59 -1.24 25.11
N TYR A 92 -3.07 -2.40 24.68
CA TYR A 92 -2.36 -3.68 24.79
C TYR A 92 -1.74 -4.16 23.47
N HIS A 93 -2.01 -3.49 22.34
CA HIS A 93 -1.54 -3.91 21.01
C HIS A 93 -0.42 -3.03 20.42
N SER A 94 -0.15 -1.87 21.04
CA SER A 94 0.72 -0.84 20.47
C SER A 94 2.22 -1.10 20.66
N GLY A 95 2.62 -1.80 21.73
CA GLY A 95 4.04 -2.01 22.06
C GLY A 95 4.79 -2.92 21.08
N GLU A 96 4.16 -4.00 20.61
CA GLU A 96 4.83 -5.04 19.82
C GLU A 96 5.38 -4.54 18.46
N GLN A 97 4.71 -3.58 17.82
CA GLN A 97 5.10 -3.10 16.49
C GLN A 97 6.22 -2.06 16.56
N THR A 98 6.21 -1.22 17.59
CA THR A 98 7.23 -0.18 17.77
C THR A 98 8.55 -0.74 18.27
N GLU A 99 8.53 -1.75 19.14
CA GLU A 99 9.77 -2.34 19.68
C GLU A 99 10.60 -3.02 18.59
N ARG A 100 9.97 -3.79 17.68
CA ARG A 100 10.67 -4.46 16.57
C ARG A 100 11.46 -3.53 15.65
N LEU A 101 11.01 -2.28 15.47
CA LEU A 101 11.70 -1.30 14.63
C LEU A 101 12.84 -0.58 15.38
N LEU A 102 12.83 -0.59 16.71
CA LEU A 102 13.84 0.10 17.52
C LEU A 102 15.08 -0.74 17.80
N ASP A 103 14.99 -2.08 17.68
CA ASP A 103 16.08 -2.98 18.05
C ASP A 103 17.28 -2.95 17.08
N TRP A 104 17.07 -2.49 15.84
CA TRP A 104 18.14 -2.36 14.84
C TRP A 104 18.50 -0.90 14.59
N THR A 105 19.73 -0.52 14.96
CA THR A 105 20.27 0.81 14.71
C THR A 105 21.42 0.75 13.68
N PRO A 106 21.32 1.47 12.54
CA PRO A 106 22.39 1.49 11.54
C PRO A 106 23.56 2.38 11.99
N ASP A 107 24.76 2.05 11.51
CA ASP A 107 25.96 2.89 11.70
C ASP A 107 25.86 4.16 10.82
N TRP A 108 25.44 5.26 11.43
CA TRP A 108 25.23 6.55 10.77
C TRP A 108 26.50 7.21 10.22
N SER A 109 27.70 6.70 10.54
CA SER A 109 28.95 7.23 9.96
C SER A 109 29.10 6.91 8.47
N ARG A 110 28.49 5.81 8.02
CA ARG A 110 28.55 5.33 6.63
C ARG A 110 27.46 5.89 5.73
N PHE A 111 26.41 6.46 6.31
CA PHE A 111 25.25 6.96 5.58
C PHE A 111 25.26 8.49 5.47
N PRO A 112 24.70 9.05 4.37
CA PRO A 112 24.44 10.48 4.29
C PRO A 112 23.58 10.97 5.46
N LYS A 113 23.85 12.19 5.92
CA LYS A 113 23.15 12.80 7.08
C LYS A 113 21.64 12.98 6.85
N GLU A 114 21.18 12.95 5.60
CA GLU A 114 19.78 13.11 5.19
C GLU A 114 18.91 11.90 5.56
N LEU A 115 19.49 10.70 5.60
CA LEU A 115 18.76 9.47 5.94
C LEU A 115 18.49 9.33 7.43
N ARG A 116 19.07 10.20 8.26
CA ARG A 116 18.86 10.19 9.70
C ARG A 116 17.41 10.57 9.99
N ALA A 117 16.63 9.58 10.43
CA ALA A 117 15.25 9.80 10.86
C ALA A 117 15.24 10.89 11.94
N ARG A 118 14.71 12.07 11.58
CA ARG A 118 14.45 13.11 12.57
C ARG A 118 13.23 12.64 13.34
N LYS A 119 13.41 12.29 14.62
CA LYS A 119 12.26 12.12 15.53
C LYS A 119 11.48 13.43 15.46
N LYS A 120 10.35 13.44 14.75
CA LYS A 120 9.35 14.48 14.95
C LYS A 120 8.96 14.29 16.39
N GLN A 121 9.46 15.16 17.28
CA GLN A 121 8.80 15.34 18.56
C GLN A 121 7.35 15.58 18.18
N THR A 122 6.45 14.71 18.64
CA THR A 122 5.04 15.01 18.59
C THR A 122 4.93 16.42 19.15
N ALA A 123 4.41 17.35 18.34
CA ALA A 123 4.13 18.69 18.81
C ALA A 123 2.96 18.56 19.80
N GLY A 124 3.24 18.06 21.00
CA GLY A 124 2.57 18.54 22.18
C GLY A 124 2.89 20.03 22.25
N SER A 125 2.01 20.85 21.68
CA SER A 125 1.93 22.28 21.97
C SER A 125 3.24 23.06 21.73
N SER A 126 3.57 23.38 20.48
CA SER A 126 4.43 24.55 20.21
C SER A 126 4.24 25.10 18.80
N PHE A 127 3.00 25.45 18.45
CA PHE A 127 2.83 26.75 17.82
C PHE A 127 3.21 27.79 18.88
N ILE A 128 4.47 28.22 18.90
CA ILE A 128 4.88 29.40 19.66
C ILE A 128 4.35 30.59 18.88
N VAL A 129 3.05 30.85 19.03
CA VAL A 129 2.57 32.23 19.05
C VAL A 129 2.63 32.61 20.52
N ARG A 130 3.57 33.50 20.85
CA ARG A 130 3.65 34.19 22.14
C ARG A 130 2.32 34.95 22.31
N VAL A 131 1.38 34.36 23.04
CA VAL A 131 0.21 35.06 23.59
C VAL A 131 0.18 34.78 25.08
N GLU A 132 -0.04 35.84 25.83
CA GLU A 132 0.28 35.99 27.25
C GLU A 132 -0.43 34.99 28.18
N SER A 133 0.24 34.79 29.31
CA SER A 133 0.13 33.71 30.28
C SER A 133 -1.12 33.71 31.19
N GLN A 134 -2.21 34.38 30.82
CA GLN A 134 -3.35 34.55 31.72
C GLN A 134 -4.42 33.45 31.63
N GLN A 135 -4.56 32.75 30.50
CA GLN A 135 -5.64 31.77 30.31
C GLN A 135 -5.39 30.41 30.98
N LYS A 136 -4.12 30.00 31.17
CA LYS A 136 -3.79 28.72 31.82
C LYS A 136 -4.16 28.68 33.31
N LYS A 137 -4.02 29.80 34.03
CA LYS A 137 -4.39 29.88 35.46
C LYS A 137 -5.90 29.75 35.68
N LYS A 138 -6.73 30.33 34.79
CA LYS A 138 -8.19 30.24 34.87
C LYS A 138 -8.66 28.80 34.67
N ARG A 139 -8.13 28.11 33.64
CA ARG A 139 -8.50 26.72 33.31
C ARG A 139 -8.10 25.69 34.38
N VAL A 140 -7.03 25.94 35.14
CA VAL A 140 -6.63 25.08 36.28
C VAL A 140 -7.56 25.31 37.47
N ARG A 141 -7.93 26.56 37.74
CA ARG A 141 -8.85 26.93 38.81
C ARG A 141 -10.25 26.35 38.58
N ASP A 142 -10.74 26.41 37.33
CA ASP A 142 -12.02 25.82 36.93
C ASP A 142 -12.04 24.29 37.16
N LYS A 143 -10.95 23.58 36.86
CA LYS A 143 -10.85 22.13 37.10
C LYS A 143 -10.85 21.78 38.59
N GLN A 144 -10.19 22.59 39.43
CA GLN A 144 -10.16 22.40 40.87
C GLN A 144 -11.55 22.62 41.48
N GLU A 145 -12.26 23.66 41.06
CA GLU A 145 -13.63 23.95 41.48
C GLU A 145 -14.61 22.85 41.07
N VAL A 146 -14.46 22.31 39.85
CA VAL A 146 -15.28 21.18 39.38
C VAL A 146 -15.03 19.91 40.19
N MET A 147 -13.78 19.60 40.56
CA MET A 147 -13.48 18.46 41.44
C MET A 147 -14.09 18.62 42.83
N LEU A 148 -13.97 19.81 43.42
CA LEU A 148 -14.55 20.09 44.73
C LEU A 148 -16.08 19.97 44.71
N LYS A 149 -16.75 20.50 43.68
CA LYS A 149 -18.20 20.36 43.52
C LYS A 149 -18.63 18.89 43.38
N LEU A 150 -17.87 18.07 42.66
CA LEU A 150 -18.14 16.63 42.53
C LEU A 150 -17.96 15.88 43.85
N GLN A 151 -16.95 16.25 44.65
CA GLN A 151 -16.70 15.65 45.95
C GLN A 151 -17.79 16.00 46.97
N VAL A 152 -18.19 17.27 47.01
CA VAL A 152 -19.30 17.73 47.87
C VAL A 152 -20.61 17.06 47.46
N LYS A 153 -20.92 16.99 46.16
CA LYS A 153 -22.13 16.30 45.68
C LYS A 153 -22.13 14.80 46.04
N LYS A 154 -20.96 14.14 46.00
CA LYS A 154 -20.84 12.76 46.50
C LYS A 154 -21.12 12.68 48.00
N GLN A 155 -20.56 13.56 48.82
CA GLN A 155 -20.79 13.56 50.26
C GLN A 155 -22.27 13.83 50.62
N THR A 156 -22.92 14.78 49.96
CA THR A 156 -24.35 15.06 50.19
C THR A 156 -25.22 13.88 49.78
N MET A 157 -24.88 13.18 48.69
CA MET A 157 -25.57 11.96 48.27
C MET A 157 -25.35 10.77 49.21
N VAL A 158 -24.23 10.73 49.95
CA VAL A 158 -23.96 9.69 50.95
C VAL A 158 -24.72 10.00 52.24
N ASN A 159 -24.73 11.25 52.68
CA ASN A 159 -25.44 11.66 53.89
C ASN A 159 -26.97 11.56 53.73
N SER A 160 -27.51 11.86 52.55
CA SER A 160 -28.94 11.69 52.23
C SER A 160 -29.40 10.23 52.11
N LYS A 161 -28.49 9.25 52.12
CA LYS A 161 -28.80 7.80 52.11
C LYS A 161 -28.76 7.17 53.51
N HIS A 162 -28.45 7.98 54.53
CA HIS A 162 -28.34 7.54 55.93
C HIS A 162 -29.33 8.26 56.87
N GLU A 163 -30.26 9.04 56.31
CA GLU A 163 -31.58 9.36 56.89
C GLU A 163 -32.65 8.53 56.17
#